data_AF-A0A818S9L3-F1
#
_entry.id   AF-A0A818S9L3-F1
#
_cell.length_a   1.000
_cell.length_b   1.000
_cell.length_c   1.000
_cell.angle_alpha   90.00
_cell.angle_beta   90.00
_cell.angle_gamma   90.00
#
_symmetry.space_group_name_H-M   'P 1'
#
loop_
_entity.id
_entity.type
_entity.pdbx_description
1 polymer ?
#
loop_
_entity_poly.entity_id
_entity_poly.type
_entity_poly.pdbx_seq_one_letter_code
_entity_poly.pdbx_strand_id
1 'polypeptide(L)'
;MENDIKSRYDNVVKVIRLKNKSQFDTNFVKVEFNSPKARDDILNKGYMTIDYIKHDVKEYLPQASILICSNCMGLGHFCNQCKQTNATCKVCSEQVKDVSTHQCQGVVKCLHCGGAHHSNDLKCMNGLPKKEKNDTKIENDIKAAQLSNGRLDGELKHQVKVIEQLFIPVLDDIMTVLTELNIKDGRAIDADFRSRSGLWKSELKAYWDKRLKL
;
A
#
# COMPACT_ATOMS: atom_id res chain seq x y z
N MET A 1 24.76 -0.74 19.58
CA MET A 1 24.28 0.63 19.26
C MET A 1 22.77 0.80 19.39
N GLU A 2 21.92 0.03 18.70
CA GLU A 2 20.45 0.21 18.82
C GLU A 2 19.94 -0.04 20.25
N ASN A 3 20.36 -1.14 20.87
CA ASN A 3 19.98 -1.46 22.24
C ASN A 3 20.50 -0.43 23.25
N ASP A 4 21.68 0.16 23.00
CA ASP A 4 22.31 1.14 23.88
C ASP A 4 21.62 2.52 23.80
N ILE A 5 21.10 2.87 22.63
CA ILE A 5 20.26 4.06 22.46
C ILE A 5 18.93 3.87 23.18
N LYS A 6 18.29 2.71 22.99
CA LYS A 6 16.99 2.41 23.61
C LYS A 6 17.07 2.28 25.13
N SER A 7 18.18 1.78 25.67
CA SER A 7 18.38 1.66 27.13
C SER A 7 18.62 3.01 27.82
N ARG A 8 19.18 3.99 27.10
CA ARG A 8 19.50 5.31 27.65
C ARG A 8 18.41 6.35 27.40
N TYR A 9 17.57 6.14 26.39
CA TYR A 9 16.53 7.06 25.97
C TYR A 9 15.21 6.31 25.76
N ASP A 10 14.38 6.23 26.81
CA ASP A 10 13.08 5.54 26.81
C ASP A 10 12.09 6.09 25.76
N ASN A 11 12.31 7.33 25.32
CA ASN A 11 11.48 8.01 24.32
C ASN A 11 11.79 7.59 22.87
N VAL A 12 12.81 6.76 22.65
CA VAL A 12 13.22 6.29 21.32
C VAL A 12 12.40 5.08 20.90
N VAL A 13 11.67 5.21 19.80
CA VAL A 13 10.81 4.14 19.26
C VAL A 13 11.62 3.28 18.28
N LYS A 14 12.29 3.92 17.32
CA LYS A 14 13.03 3.23 16.26
C LYS A 14 14.41 3.83 16.07
N VAL A 15 15.35 2.95 15.78
CA VAL A 15 16.71 3.29 15.39
C VAL A 15 16.96 2.60 14.06
N ILE A 16 17.21 3.39 13.01
CA ILE A 16 17.36 2.90 11.64
C ILE A 16 18.73 3.32 11.14
N ARG A 17 19.59 2.35 10.82
CA ARG A 17 20.86 2.64 10.15
C ARG A 17 20.59 3.00 8.69
N LEU A 18 21.08 4.17 8.26
CA LEU A 18 20.88 4.63 6.89
C LEU A 18 21.81 3.89 5.94
N LYS A 19 21.31 3.61 4.73
CA LYS A 19 22.05 2.95 3.67
C LYS A 19 22.32 3.93 2.52
N ASN A 20 23.45 3.75 1.85
CA ASN A 20 23.77 4.50 0.64
C ASN A 20 22.94 3.96 -0.55
N LYS A 21 22.96 4.66 -1.70
CA LYS A 21 22.35 4.24 -2.96
C LYS A 21 22.76 2.82 -3.39
N SER A 22 23.99 2.42 -3.08
CA SER A 22 24.53 1.08 -3.32
C SER A 22 24.16 0.06 -2.24
N GLN A 23 23.23 0.37 -1.34
CA GLN A 23 22.73 -0.49 -0.26
C GLN A 23 23.75 -0.85 0.84
N PHE A 24 24.92 -0.22 0.85
CA PHE A 24 25.88 -0.34 1.96
C PHE A 24 25.47 0.49 3.17
N ASP A 25 25.73 -0.05 4.35
CA ASP A 25 25.51 0.64 5.62
C ASP A 25 26.40 1.89 5.72
N THR A 26 25.80 2.97 6.21
CA THR A 26 26.52 4.22 6.49
C THR A 26 26.73 4.39 7.99
N ASN A 27 27.60 5.33 8.34
CA ASN A 27 27.82 5.75 9.73
C ASN A 27 26.65 6.59 10.29
N PHE A 28 25.63 6.89 9.47
CA PHE A 28 24.49 7.67 9.89
C PHE A 28 23.36 6.79 10.40
N VAL A 29 22.77 7.19 11.52
CA VAL A 29 21.66 6.51 12.16
C VAL A 29 20.52 7.50 12.32
N LYS A 30 19.35 7.13 11.83
CA LYS A 30 18.10 7.85 12.04
C LYS A 30 17.45 7.34 13.32
N VAL A 31 17.11 8.24 14.22
CA VAL A 31 16.44 7.93 15.48
C VAL A 31 15.06 8.56 15.46
N GLU A 32 14.02 7.78 15.75
CA GLU A 32 12.63 8.24 15.84
C GLU A 32 12.20 8.28 17.29
N PHE A 33 11.63 9.42 17.70
CA PHE A 33 11.16 9.67 19.05
C PHE A 33 9.63 9.61 19.11
N ASN A 34 9.09 9.13 20.23
CA ASN A 34 7.65 9.12 20.49
C ASN A 34 7.14 10.54 20.83
N SER A 35 7.96 11.36 21.48
CA SER A 35 7.62 12.71 21.91
C SER A 35 8.38 13.78 21.12
N PRO A 36 7.69 14.78 20.53
CA PRO A 36 8.34 15.87 19.81
C PRO A 36 9.21 16.74 20.72
N LYS A 37 8.83 16.91 22.00
CA LYS A 37 9.63 17.67 22.98
C LYS A 37 11.00 17.05 23.19
N ALA A 38 11.04 15.73 23.40
CA ALA A 38 12.30 15.00 23.59
C ALA A 38 13.22 15.08 22.37
N ARG A 39 12.64 15.04 21.16
CA ARG A 39 13.38 15.27 19.91
C ARG A 39 14.00 16.68 19.90
N ASP A 40 13.21 17.70 20.21
CA ASP A 40 13.65 19.09 20.14
C ASP A 40 14.73 19.41 21.19
N ASP A 41 14.63 18.85 22.39
CA ASP A 41 15.66 18.97 23.43
C ASP A 41 17.02 18.41 22.96
N ILE A 42 17.01 17.24 22.31
CA ILE A 42 18.22 16.60 21.78
C ILE A 42 18.78 17.39 20.59
N LEU A 43 17.91 17.90 19.71
CA LEU A 43 18.32 18.75 18.59
C LEU A 43 18.95 20.06 19.07
N ASN A 44 18.38 20.70 20.10
CA ASN A 44 18.91 21.92 20.70
C ASN A 44 20.26 21.67 21.40
N LYS A 45 20.43 20.50 22.00
CA LYS A 45 21.69 20.07 22.59
C LYS A 45 22.77 19.79 21.53
N GLY A 46 22.37 19.35 20.34
CA GLY A 46 23.25 19.13 19.18
C GLY A 46 24.10 17.86 19.24
N TYR A 47 24.04 17.09 20.35
CA TYR A 47 24.78 15.83 20.48
C TYR A 47 24.03 14.82 21.36
N MET A 48 24.30 13.54 21.10
CA MET A 48 23.83 12.40 21.88
C MET A 48 25.04 11.62 22.42
N THR A 49 24.96 11.09 23.63
CA THR A 49 26.04 10.28 24.21
C THR A 49 25.63 8.82 24.24
N ILE A 50 26.36 7.98 23.53
CA ILE A 50 26.14 6.53 23.41
C ILE A 50 27.46 5.87 23.75
N ASP A 51 27.47 4.91 24.68
CA ASP A 51 28.69 4.19 25.11
C ASP A 51 29.87 5.10 25.45
N TYR A 52 29.58 6.22 26.14
CA TYR A 52 30.56 7.25 26.53
C TYR A 52 31.18 8.05 25.36
N ILE A 53 30.71 7.83 24.12
CA ILE A 53 31.10 8.58 22.93
C ILE A 53 30.03 9.61 22.59
N LYS A 54 30.45 10.83 22.23
CA LYS A 54 29.55 11.88 21.74
C LYS A 54 29.35 11.73 20.24
N HIS A 55 28.10 11.69 19.82
CA HIS A 55 27.67 11.69 18.43
C HIS A 55 26.96 12.99 18.10
N ASP A 56 27.33 13.63 17.00
CA ASP A 56 26.65 14.82 16.51
C ASP A 56 25.24 14.49 16.04
N VAL A 57 24.29 15.32 16.44
CA VAL A 57 22.88 15.17 16.08
C VAL A 57 22.49 16.31 15.15
N LYS A 58 21.82 15.96 14.05
CA LYS A 58 21.25 16.91 13.11
C LYS A 58 19.80 16.55 12.83
N GLU A 59 19.01 17.58 12.52
CA GLU A 59 17.63 17.39 12.05
C GLU A 59 17.63 16.52 10.80
N TYR A 60 16.89 15.41 10.85
CA TYR A 60 16.74 14.54 9.69
C TYR A 60 15.72 15.16 8.72
N LEU A 61 16.23 15.71 7.62
CA LEU A 61 15.39 16.13 6.50
C LEU A 61 15.28 14.96 5.51
N PRO A 62 14.09 14.35 5.34
CA PRO A 62 13.92 13.32 4.33
C PRO A 62 14.23 13.91 2.96
N GLN A 63 14.79 13.08 2.07
CA GLN A 63 14.93 13.45 0.69
C GLN A 63 13.55 13.83 0.15
N ALA A 64 13.46 15.01 -0.44
CA ALA A 64 12.18 15.51 -0.83
C ALA A 64 11.54 14.61 -1.89
N SER A 65 10.30 14.21 -1.61
CA SER A 65 9.53 13.30 -2.45
C SER A 65 8.88 14.00 -3.65
N ILE A 66 9.05 15.31 -3.76
CA ILE A 66 8.40 16.13 -4.78
C ILE A 66 9.39 16.33 -5.93
N LEU A 67 8.95 15.96 -7.13
CA LEU A 67 9.72 16.19 -8.34
C LEU A 67 9.66 17.69 -8.68
N ILE A 68 10.81 18.36 -8.71
CA ILE A 68 10.93 19.75 -9.17
C ILE A 68 11.56 19.75 -10.56
N CYS A 69 10.91 20.45 -11.49
CA CYS A 69 11.45 20.66 -12.83
C CYS A 69 12.62 21.64 -12.77
N SER A 70 13.80 21.24 -13.28
CA SER A 70 15.00 22.09 -13.30
C SER A 70 14.89 23.29 -14.23
N ASN A 71 13.94 23.30 -15.18
CA ASN A 71 13.73 24.41 -16.10
C ASN A 71 12.83 25.46 -15.46
N CYS A 72 11.57 25.13 -15.19
CA CYS A 72 10.58 26.09 -14.69
C CYS A 72 10.48 26.20 -13.16
N MET A 73 11.20 25.35 -12.41
CA MET A 73 11.04 25.18 -10.96
C MET A 73 9.62 24.75 -10.53
N GLY A 74 8.78 24.31 -11.46
CA GLY A 74 7.45 23.79 -11.19
C GLY A 74 7.47 22.38 -10.61
N LEU A 75 6.40 22.02 -9.90
CA LEU A 75 6.27 20.70 -9.26
C LEU A 75 5.67 19.65 -10.21
N GLY A 76 6.07 18.39 -10.06
CA GLY A 76 5.38 17.22 -10.60
C GLY A 76 5.71 16.82 -12.03
N HIS A 77 6.78 17.35 -12.64
CA HIS A 77 7.21 16.93 -13.98
C HIS A 77 8.72 17.05 -14.16
N PHE A 78 9.27 16.27 -15.10
CA PHE A 78 10.67 16.37 -15.50
C PHE A 78 10.89 17.51 -16.49
N CYS A 79 12.14 17.98 -16.59
CA CYS A 79 12.55 19.00 -17.55
C CYS A 79 12.11 18.69 -18.99
N ASN A 80 12.21 17.43 -19.40
CA ASN A 80 11.86 16.97 -20.76
C ASN A 80 10.36 17.08 -21.08
N GLN A 81 9.50 17.16 -20.06
CA GLN A 81 8.05 17.29 -20.21
C GLN A 81 7.59 18.74 -19.97
N CYS A 82 8.54 19.65 -19.75
CA CYS A 82 8.23 21.05 -19.50
C CYS A 82 7.74 21.72 -20.79
N LYS A 83 6.58 22.35 -20.72
CA LYS A 83 6.01 23.13 -21.83
C LYS A 83 6.54 24.58 -21.87
N GLN A 84 7.27 25.00 -20.83
CA GLN A 84 7.81 26.36 -20.76
C GLN A 84 9.12 26.44 -21.55
N THR A 85 9.19 27.45 -22.41
CA THR A 85 10.38 27.78 -23.20
C THR A 85 11.42 28.56 -22.39
N ASN A 86 10.95 29.42 -21.47
CA ASN A 86 11.81 30.16 -20.56
C ASN A 86 12.05 29.35 -19.28
N ALA A 87 13.26 29.43 -18.76
CA ALA A 87 13.63 28.88 -17.47
C ALA A 87 13.23 29.84 -16.34
N THR A 88 13.01 29.32 -15.15
CA THR A 88 12.76 30.11 -13.94
C THR A 88 13.99 30.05 -13.05
N CYS A 89 14.51 31.21 -12.66
CA CYS A 89 15.65 31.28 -11.76
C CYS A 89 15.28 30.72 -10.37
N LYS A 90 16.05 29.76 -9.86
CA LYS A 90 15.85 29.16 -8.53
C LYS A 90 15.99 30.14 -7.35
N VAL A 91 16.67 31.28 -7.58
CA VAL A 91 17.04 32.27 -6.56
C VAL A 91 16.04 33.40 -6.48
N CYS A 92 15.72 34.07 -7.59
CA CYS A 92 14.81 35.22 -7.62
C CYS A 92 13.41 34.88 -8.15
N SER A 93 13.18 33.67 -8.66
CA SER A 93 11.92 33.23 -9.28
C SER A 93 11.53 33.98 -10.56
N GLU A 94 12.47 34.69 -11.20
CA GLU A 94 12.24 35.37 -12.48
C GLU A 94 12.36 34.42 -13.68
N GLN A 95 11.60 34.69 -14.73
CA GLN A 95 11.69 33.94 -15.99
C GLN A 95 12.80 34.50 -16.87
N VAL A 96 13.70 33.62 -17.28
CA VAL A 96 14.92 33.95 -18.03
C VAL A 96 15.07 32.99 -19.21
N LYS A 97 15.64 33.47 -20.32
CA LYS A 97 15.91 32.61 -21.49
C LYS A 97 17.03 31.60 -21.20
N ASP A 98 18.00 32.02 -20.40
CA ASP A 98 19.12 31.18 -19.99
C ASP A 98 19.49 31.53 -18.54
N VAL A 99 19.53 30.49 -17.69
CA VAL A 99 19.86 30.62 -16.26
C VAL A 99 21.36 30.87 -16.07
N SER A 100 22.20 30.43 -17.00
CA SER A 100 23.67 30.52 -16.88
C SER A 100 24.19 31.95 -17.05
N THR A 101 23.51 32.76 -17.88
CA THR A 101 23.86 34.15 -18.14
C THR A 101 23.10 35.14 -17.24
N HIS A 102 22.12 34.65 -16.49
CA HIS A 102 21.31 35.48 -15.61
C HIS A 102 22.04 35.79 -14.30
N GLN A 103 22.32 37.08 -14.08
CA GLN A 103 22.78 37.59 -12.79
C GLN A 103 21.56 38.03 -11.97
N CYS A 104 21.38 37.38 -10.82
CA CYS A 104 20.30 37.73 -9.89
C CYS A 104 20.58 39.10 -9.28
N GLN A 105 19.82 40.13 -9.67
CA GLN A 105 19.92 41.48 -9.10
C GLN A 105 19.01 41.68 -7.87
N GLY A 106 18.26 40.66 -7.45
CA GLY A 106 17.18 40.76 -6.47
C GLY A 106 17.33 39.90 -5.21
N VAL A 107 16.39 40.12 -4.28
CA VAL A 107 16.22 39.36 -3.03
C VAL A 107 15.90 37.89 -3.33
N VAL A 108 16.54 36.97 -2.61
CA VAL A 108 16.24 35.53 -2.71
C VAL A 108 14.77 35.31 -2.38
N LYS A 109 14.01 34.73 -3.30
CA LYS A 109 12.58 34.49 -3.16
C LYS A 109 12.21 33.10 -3.69
N CYS A 110 11.51 32.34 -2.86
CA CYS A 110 10.96 31.05 -3.23
C CYS A 110 9.69 31.20 -4.07
N LEU A 111 9.61 30.45 -5.18
CA LEU A 111 8.44 30.41 -6.06
C LEU A 111 7.20 29.82 -5.37
N HIS A 112 7.39 28.89 -4.43
CA HIS A 112 6.30 28.10 -3.86
C HIS A 112 5.67 28.73 -2.62
N CYS A 113 6.49 29.25 -1.69
CA CYS A 113 6.01 29.84 -0.44
C CYS A 113 6.21 31.36 -0.36
N GLY A 114 6.94 31.96 -1.31
CA GLY A 114 7.28 33.39 -1.28
C GLY A 114 8.35 33.78 -0.25
N GLY A 115 8.90 32.82 0.50
CA GLY A 115 9.90 33.06 1.55
C GLY A 115 11.30 33.41 1.03
N ALA A 116 12.15 33.92 1.93
CA ALA A 116 13.50 34.38 1.65
C ALA A 116 14.54 33.24 1.58
N HIS A 117 14.32 32.28 0.70
CA HIS A 117 15.17 31.11 0.53
C HIS A 117 15.04 30.55 -0.90
N HIS A 118 15.92 29.62 -1.31
CA HIS A 118 15.89 29.07 -2.67
C HIS A 118 14.66 28.19 -2.90
N SER A 119 14.16 28.18 -4.13
CA SER A 119 12.96 27.40 -4.48
C SER A 119 13.13 25.87 -4.31
N ASN A 120 14.38 25.38 -4.27
CA ASN A 120 14.70 23.96 -4.08
C ASN A 120 15.09 23.57 -2.63
N ASP A 121 14.89 24.45 -1.66
CA ASP A 121 15.29 24.14 -0.29
C ASP A 121 14.46 23.00 0.30
N LEU A 122 15.14 21.99 0.86
CA LEU A 122 14.53 20.79 1.41
C LEU A 122 13.49 21.10 2.50
N LYS A 123 13.76 22.12 3.34
CA LYS A 123 12.82 22.55 4.39
C LYS A 123 11.51 23.07 3.80
N CYS A 124 11.59 23.89 2.76
CA CYS A 124 10.40 24.35 2.06
C CYS A 124 9.70 23.23 1.34
N MET A 125 10.44 22.38 0.60
CA MET A 125 9.85 21.32 -0.19
C MET A 125 9.13 20.28 0.69
N ASN A 126 9.62 20.00 1.89
CA ASN A 126 8.95 19.14 2.86
C ASN A 126 7.70 19.75 3.48
N GLY A 127 7.58 21.08 3.49
CA GLY A 127 6.41 21.83 3.98
C GLY A 127 5.34 22.07 2.92
N LEU A 128 5.60 21.77 1.65
CA LEU A 128 4.60 21.93 0.58
C LEU A 128 3.51 20.85 0.70
N PRO A 129 2.24 21.19 0.40
CA PRO A 129 1.17 20.22 0.37
C PRO A 129 1.54 19.13 -0.64
N LYS A 130 1.77 17.92 -0.14
CA LYS A 130 1.93 16.75 -1.00
C LYS A 130 0.58 16.57 -1.70
N LYS A 131 0.56 16.54 -3.03
CA LYS A 131 -0.59 15.96 -3.74
C LYS A 131 -0.75 14.56 -3.16
N GLU A 132 -1.79 14.34 -2.36
CA GLU A 132 -2.11 13.03 -1.81
C GLU A 132 -2.10 12.04 -2.96
N LYS A 133 -1.18 11.07 -2.90
CA LYS A 133 -1.15 10.00 -3.88
C LYS A 133 -2.36 9.13 -3.58
N ASN A 134 -3.48 9.31 -4.28
CA ASN A 134 -4.49 8.28 -4.60
C ASN A 134 -4.89 7.21 -3.54
N ASP A 135 -4.64 7.38 -2.26
CA ASP A 135 -4.96 6.36 -1.24
C ASP A 135 -6.49 6.21 -1.12
N THR A 136 -7.22 7.31 -1.30
CA THR A 136 -8.68 7.31 -1.44
C THR A 136 -9.18 6.66 -2.73
N LYS A 137 -8.42 6.71 -3.84
CA LYS A 137 -8.81 6.04 -5.09
C LYS A 137 -8.59 4.53 -4.99
N ILE A 138 -7.47 4.10 -4.41
CA ILE A 138 -7.17 2.69 -4.18
C ILE A 138 -8.16 2.07 -3.17
N GLU A 139 -8.48 2.76 -2.07
CA GLU A 139 -9.51 2.27 -1.12
C GLU A 139 -10.90 2.19 -1.75
N ASN A 140 -11.27 3.18 -2.59
CA ASN A 140 -12.56 3.16 -3.27
C ASN A 140 -12.62 2.11 -4.38
N ASP A 141 -11.53 1.89 -5.12
CA ASP A 141 -11.42 0.86 -6.15
C ASP A 141 -11.43 -0.55 -5.52
N ILE A 142 -10.80 -0.75 -4.35
CA ILE A 142 -10.85 -2.00 -3.57
C ILE A 142 -12.28 -2.25 -3.05
N LYS A 143 -12.95 -1.24 -2.49
CA LYS A 143 -14.35 -1.35 -2.04
C LYS A 143 -15.29 -1.66 -3.21
N ALA A 144 -15.10 -1.02 -4.36
CA ALA A 144 -15.87 -1.28 -5.57
C ALA A 144 -15.68 -2.72 -6.08
N ALA A 145 -14.45 -3.24 -6.07
CA ALA A 145 -14.14 -4.62 -6.44
C ALA A 145 -14.73 -5.66 -5.46
N GLN A 146 -14.79 -5.34 -4.16
CA GLN A 146 -15.41 -6.20 -3.14
C GLN A 146 -16.94 -6.26 -3.31
N LEU A 147 -17.59 -5.14 -3.65
CA LEU A 147 -19.03 -5.06 -3.92
C LEU A 147 -19.46 -5.82 -5.19
N SER A 148 -18.62 -5.85 -6.24
CA SER A 148 -18.91 -6.63 -7.46
C SER A 148 -18.78 -8.14 -7.24
N ASN A 149 -17.80 -8.58 -6.45
CA ASN A 149 -17.61 -10.01 -6.15
C ASN A 149 -18.76 -10.57 -5.29
N GLY A 150 -19.25 -9.81 -4.30
CA GLY A 150 -20.41 -10.23 -3.50
C GLY A 150 -21.71 -10.36 -4.30
N ARG A 151 -21.83 -9.70 -5.46
CA ARG A 151 -23.01 -9.78 -6.34
C ARG A 151 -22.98 -11.04 -7.22
N LEU A 152 -21.79 -11.45 -7.68
CA LEU A 152 -21.59 -12.68 -8.44
C LEU A 152 -21.80 -13.93 -7.56
N ASP A 153 -21.44 -13.87 -6.28
CA ASP A 153 -21.71 -14.94 -5.32
C ASP A 153 -23.21 -15.12 -5.05
N GLY A 154 -24.01 -14.05 -5.13
CA GLY A 154 -25.46 -14.10 -4.93
C GLY A 154 -26.22 -14.78 -6.08
N GLU A 155 -25.87 -14.48 -7.33
CA GLU A 155 -26.50 -15.10 -8.51
C GLU A 155 -26.11 -16.58 -8.65
N LEU A 156 -24.85 -16.93 -8.35
CA LEU A 156 -24.41 -18.33 -8.35
C LEU A 156 -25.10 -19.14 -7.24
N LYS A 157 -25.27 -18.56 -6.04
CA LYS A 157 -26.02 -19.17 -4.94
C LYS A 157 -27.50 -19.37 -5.28
N HIS A 158 -28.12 -18.45 -6.03
CA HIS A 158 -29.49 -18.62 -6.50
C HIS A 158 -29.62 -19.74 -7.55
N GLN A 159 -28.75 -19.79 -8.55
CA GLN A 159 -28.77 -20.86 -9.56
C GLN A 159 -28.49 -22.25 -8.98
N VAL A 160 -27.56 -22.34 -8.03
CA VAL A 160 -27.28 -23.57 -7.27
C VAL A 160 -28.52 -24.05 -6.51
N LYS A 161 -29.24 -23.13 -5.84
CA LYS A 161 -30.44 -23.46 -5.07
C LYS A 161 -31.59 -23.97 -5.94
N VAL A 162 -31.73 -23.44 -7.16
CA VAL A 162 -32.70 -23.93 -8.16
C VAL A 162 -32.33 -25.34 -8.64
N ILE A 163 -31.04 -25.64 -8.82
CA ILE A 163 -30.57 -26.97 -9.23
C ILE A 163 -30.78 -27.99 -8.10
N GLU A 164 -30.51 -27.65 -6.83
CA GLU A 164 -30.78 -28.54 -5.68
C GLU A 164 -32.27 -28.90 -5.56
N GLN A 165 -33.17 -27.93 -5.78
CA GLN A 165 -34.61 -28.14 -5.66
C GLN A 165 -35.21 -29.03 -6.77
N LEU A 166 -34.54 -29.15 -7.92
CA LEU A 166 -35.04 -29.89 -9.08
C LEU A 166 -34.32 -31.22 -9.30
N PHE A 167 -33.02 -31.30 -9.00
CA PHE A 167 -32.22 -32.48 -9.34
C PHE A 167 -32.25 -33.58 -8.26
N ILE A 168 -32.36 -33.18 -6.98
CA ILE A 168 -32.43 -34.13 -5.86
C ILE A 168 -33.74 -34.95 -5.86
N PRO A 169 -34.93 -34.36 -6.08
CA PRO A 169 -36.18 -35.13 -6.11
C PRO A 169 -36.23 -36.11 -7.29
N VAL A 170 -35.74 -35.70 -8.47
CA VAL A 170 -35.71 -36.55 -9.66
C VAL A 170 -34.81 -37.77 -9.46
N LEU A 171 -33.68 -37.62 -8.74
CA LEU A 171 -32.83 -38.75 -8.40
C LEU A 171 -33.50 -39.71 -7.40
N ASP A 172 -34.22 -39.19 -6.41
CA ASP A 172 -34.96 -40.03 -5.46
C ASP A 172 -36.14 -40.75 -6.15
N ASP A 173 -36.81 -40.11 -7.11
CA ASP A 173 -37.86 -40.73 -7.93
C ASP A 173 -37.30 -41.84 -8.84
N ILE A 174 -36.16 -41.61 -9.50
CA ILE A 174 -35.45 -42.62 -10.31
C ILE A 174 -35.05 -43.81 -9.44
N MET A 175 -34.50 -43.56 -8.25
CA MET A 175 -34.12 -44.62 -7.33
C MET A 175 -35.32 -45.42 -6.84
N THR A 176 -36.46 -44.76 -6.62
CA THR A 176 -37.73 -45.40 -6.23
C THR A 176 -38.26 -46.32 -7.34
N VAL A 177 -38.30 -45.82 -8.58
CA VAL A 177 -38.69 -46.62 -9.76
C VAL A 177 -37.75 -47.82 -9.96
N LEU A 178 -36.44 -47.63 -9.79
CA LEU A 178 -35.47 -48.73 -9.89
C LEU A 178 -35.67 -49.78 -8.78
N THR A 179 -36.05 -49.38 -7.57
CA THR A 179 -36.42 -50.34 -6.50
C THR A 179 -37.74 -51.04 -6.77
N GLU A 180 -38.73 -50.40 -7.38
CA GLU A 180 -40.02 -51.02 -7.72
C GLU A 180 -39.91 -52.02 -8.87
N LEU A 181 -39.10 -51.71 -9.90
CA LEU A 181 -38.78 -52.64 -10.99
C LEU A 181 -38.04 -53.89 -10.48
N ASN A 182 -37.28 -53.76 -9.39
CA ASN A 182 -36.54 -54.85 -8.76
C ASN A 182 -37.45 -55.87 -8.04
N ILE A 183 -38.71 -55.54 -7.76
CA ILE A 183 -39.66 -56.46 -7.08
C ILE A 183 -40.34 -57.40 -8.09
N LYS A 184 -40.36 -57.06 -9.39
CA LYS A 184 -41.12 -57.82 -10.39
C LYS A 184 -40.35 -58.94 -11.11
N ASP A 185 -39.02 -58.87 -11.23
CA ASP A 185 -38.26 -59.80 -12.10
C ASP A 185 -37.17 -60.64 -11.42
N GLY A 186 -37.19 -60.78 -10.08
CA GLY A 186 -36.42 -61.81 -9.37
C GLY A 186 -34.90 -61.79 -9.54
N ARG A 187 -34.31 -60.70 -10.05
CA ARG A 187 -32.86 -60.49 -10.13
C ARG A 187 -32.47 -59.36 -9.19
N ALA A 188 -31.84 -59.71 -8.08
CA ALA A 188 -31.38 -58.76 -7.08
C ALA A 188 -30.40 -57.75 -7.70
N ILE A 189 -30.76 -56.47 -7.71
CA ILE A 189 -29.75 -55.39 -7.81
C ILE A 189 -28.71 -55.65 -6.72
N ASP A 190 -27.47 -55.87 -7.16
CA ASP A 190 -26.32 -56.24 -6.34
C ASP A 190 -26.21 -55.32 -5.12
N ALA A 191 -25.93 -55.90 -3.94
CA ALA A 191 -25.69 -55.14 -2.71
C ALA A 191 -24.60 -54.07 -2.93
N ASP A 192 -23.70 -54.33 -3.89
CA ASP A 192 -22.68 -53.39 -4.36
C ASP A 192 -23.27 -52.10 -4.96
N PHE A 193 -24.35 -52.18 -5.74
CA PHE A 193 -24.96 -50.98 -6.33
C PHE A 193 -25.64 -50.10 -5.28
N ARG A 194 -26.28 -50.70 -4.27
CA ARG A 194 -26.87 -49.94 -3.14
C ARG A 194 -25.79 -49.29 -2.26
N SER A 195 -24.68 -49.98 -2.05
CA SER A 195 -23.52 -49.44 -1.32
C SER A 195 -22.90 -48.25 -2.07
N ARG A 196 -22.67 -48.41 -3.39
CA ARG A 196 -22.07 -47.37 -4.24
C ARG A 196 -22.97 -46.17 -4.44
N SER A 197 -24.29 -46.36 -4.55
CA SER A 197 -25.23 -45.23 -4.63
C SER A 197 -25.32 -44.47 -3.30
N GLY A 198 -25.26 -45.16 -2.15
CA GLY A 198 -25.18 -44.53 -0.83
C GLY A 198 -23.90 -43.69 -0.66
N LEU A 199 -22.76 -44.21 -1.12
CA LEU A 199 -21.47 -43.51 -1.16
C LEU A 199 -21.52 -42.27 -2.05
N TRP A 200 -22.08 -42.38 -3.25
CA TRP A 200 -22.25 -41.22 -4.14
C TRP A 200 -23.16 -40.16 -3.53
N LYS A 201 -24.24 -40.55 -2.84
CA LYS A 201 -25.14 -39.60 -2.17
C LYS A 201 -24.42 -38.85 -1.03
N SER A 202 -23.56 -39.52 -0.27
CA SER A 202 -22.80 -38.89 0.81
C SER A 202 -21.66 -38.00 0.30
N GLU A 203 -20.97 -38.40 -0.77
CA GLU A 203 -19.93 -37.61 -1.43
C GLU A 203 -20.50 -36.33 -2.06
N LEU A 204 -21.64 -36.44 -2.76
CA LEU A 204 -22.33 -35.28 -3.32
C LEU A 204 -22.78 -34.32 -2.21
N LYS A 205 -23.35 -34.84 -1.12
CA LYS A 205 -23.77 -34.00 0.01
C LYS A 205 -22.58 -33.30 0.68
N ALA A 206 -21.48 -34.00 0.88
CA ALA A 206 -20.25 -33.43 1.44
C ALA A 206 -19.62 -32.36 0.53
N TYR A 207 -19.67 -32.56 -0.79
CA TYR A 207 -19.20 -31.58 -1.77
C TYR A 207 -20.02 -30.28 -1.71
N TRP A 208 -21.35 -30.40 -1.63
CA TRP A 208 -22.25 -29.25 -1.52
C TRP A 208 -22.13 -28.50 -0.19
N ASP A 209 -22.05 -29.21 0.94
CA ASP A 209 -21.87 -28.61 2.27
C ASP A 209 -20.55 -27.82 2.39
N LYS A 210 -19.49 -28.27 1.70
CA LYS A 210 -18.18 -27.62 1.70
C LYS A 210 -18.17 -26.35 0.83
N ARG A 211 -19.01 -26.30 -0.21
CA ARG A 211 -19.09 -25.18 -1.16
C ARG A 211 -20.01 -24.05 -0.66
N LEU A 212 -20.95 -24.34 0.24
CA LEU A 212 -21.83 -23.34 0.88
C LEU A 212 -21.21 -22.57 2.06
N LYS A 213 -20.08 -23.05 2.59
CA LYS A 213 -19.32 -22.39 3.68
C LYS A 213 -18.26 -21.38 3.20
N LEU A 214 -18.23 -21.11 1.89
CA LEU A 214 -17.44 -20.05 1.24
C LEU A 214 -18.39 -18.96 0.70
#